data_AF-A0A1T8NH10-F1
#
_entry.id   AF-A0A1T8NH10-F1
#
_cell.length_a   1.000
_cell.length_b   1.000
_cell.length_c   1.000
_cell.angle_alpha   90.00
_cell.angle_beta   90.00
_cell.angle_gamma   90.00
#
_symmetry.space_group_name_H-M   'P 1'
#
loop_
_entity.id
_entity.type
_entity.pdbx_description
1 polymer ?
#
loop_
_entity_poly.entity_id
_entity_poly.type
_entity_poly.pdbx_seq_one_letter_code
_entity_poly.pdbx_strand_id
1 'polypeptide(L)'
;MAARLENLAMMRTVVAAAATVDDLDMDMVADLKLATDEACTRLVRSSVPNAMLVVRLDFHLDRLVMAVYAHCQPGDVFPLDSFSWHVLSSLADHVETFERAHPDDPVGHIVGVSLTKLRDAGSAVRVANG
;
A
#
# COMPACT_ATOMS: atom_id res chain seq x y z
N MET A 1 -0.01 11.01 6.89
CA MET A 1 -0.44 12.37 6.46
C MET A 1 -1.96 12.51 6.62
N ALA A 2 -2.53 13.70 6.54
CA ALA A 2 -4.00 13.84 6.60
C ALA A 2 -4.67 13.10 5.44
N ALA A 3 -5.75 12.38 5.72
CA ALA A 3 -6.52 11.61 4.73
C ALA A 3 -7.31 12.55 3.81
N ARG A 4 -6.64 13.12 2.81
CA ARG A 4 -7.21 14.01 1.79
C ARG A 4 -6.66 13.66 0.42
N LEU A 5 -7.52 13.71 -0.61
CA LEU A 5 -7.14 13.35 -1.97
C LEU A 5 -6.00 14.21 -2.53
N GLU A 6 -5.94 15.49 -2.14
CA GLU A 6 -4.86 16.42 -2.52
C GLU A 6 -3.47 15.95 -2.04
N ASN A 7 -3.40 15.18 -0.96
CA ASN A 7 -2.15 14.69 -0.40
C ASN A 7 -1.60 13.45 -1.14
N LEU A 8 -2.37 12.82 -2.03
CA LEU A 8 -1.92 11.60 -2.72
C LEU A 8 -0.73 11.84 -3.65
N ALA A 9 -0.63 13.03 -4.25
CA ALA A 9 0.55 13.38 -5.04
C ALA A 9 1.82 13.36 -4.19
N MET A 10 1.77 13.89 -2.97
CA MET A 10 2.88 13.84 -2.02
C MET A 10 3.17 12.40 -1.58
N MET A 11 2.14 11.60 -1.32
CA MET A 11 2.31 10.19 -0.96
C MET A 11 3.04 9.41 -2.06
N ARG A 12 2.63 9.56 -3.32
CA ARG A 12 3.32 8.95 -4.47
C ARG A 12 4.78 9.35 -4.54
N THR A 13 5.10 10.62 -4.31
CA THR A 13 6.48 11.10 -4.32
C THR A 13 7.31 10.44 -3.22
N VAL A 14 6.78 10.34 -2.01
CA VAL A 14 7.47 9.70 -0.88
C VAL A 14 7.67 8.19 -1.12
N VAL A 15 6.63 7.50 -1.58
CA VAL A 15 6.72 6.06 -1.91
C VAL A 15 7.72 5.80 -3.02
N ALA A 16 7.69 6.60 -4.09
CA ALA A 16 8.66 6.47 -5.17
C ALA A 16 10.09 6.73 -4.69
N ALA A 17 10.32 7.77 -3.89
CA ALA A 17 11.64 8.07 -3.36
C ALA A 17 12.16 6.94 -2.44
N ALA A 18 11.31 6.40 -1.57
CA ALA A 18 11.67 5.27 -0.71
C ALA A 18 12.02 4.01 -1.53
N ALA A 19 11.21 3.71 -2.55
CA ALA A 19 11.43 2.59 -3.46
C ALA A 19 12.74 2.74 -4.26
N THR A 20 13.07 3.96 -4.71
CA THR A 20 14.34 4.23 -5.39
C THR A 20 15.55 4.09 -4.47
N VAL A 21 15.44 4.51 -3.20
CA VAL A 21 16.52 4.32 -2.21
C VAL A 21 16.81 2.84 -1.96
N ASP A 22 15.80 1.99 -2.09
CA ASP A 22 15.91 0.54 -1.94
C ASP A 22 16.28 -0.21 -3.25
N ASP A 23 16.61 0.54 -4.31
CA ASP A 23 17.03 0.01 -5.63
C ASP A 23 15.98 -0.91 -6.28
N LEU A 24 14.70 -0.59 -6.10
CA LEU A 24 13.62 -1.27 -6.82
C LEU A 24 13.64 -0.93 -8.31
N ASP A 25 13.33 -1.92 -9.14
CA ASP A 25 13.16 -1.70 -10.57
C ASP A 25 11.98 -0.77 -10.86
N MET A 26 11.98 -0.21 -12.08
CA MET A 26 10.99 0.80 -12.46
C MET A 26 9.56 0.27 -12.50
N ASP A 27 9.38 -1.03 -12.77
CA ASP A 27 8.06 -1.66 -12.86
C ASP A 27 7.47 -1.82 -11.45
N MET A 28 8.27 -2.28 -10.48
CA MET A 28 7.90 -2.29 -9.07
C MET A 28 7.59 -0.88 -8.56
N VAL A 29 8.41 0.12 -8.87
CA VAL A 29 8.12 1.51 -8.48
C VAL A 29 6.78 1.99 -9.07
N ALA A 30 6.49 1.66 -10.33
CA ALA A 30 5.24 2.02 -10.99
C ALA A 30 4.04 1.34 -10.32
N ASP A 31 4.15 0.04 -10.03
CA ASP A 31 3.12 -0.76 -9.36
C ASP A 31 2.85 -0.22 -7.96
N LEU A 32 3.88 0.10 -7.18
CA LEU A 32 3.71 0.65 -5.82
C LEU A 32 3.00 2.00 -5.84
N LYS A 33 3.31 2.87 -6.81
CA LYS A 33 2.63 4.16 -6.95
C LYS A 33 1.16 3.97 -7.27
N LEU A 34 0.82 3.04 -8.17
CA LEU A 34 -0.55 2.77 -8.54
C LEU A 34 -1.33 2.10 -7.40
N ALA A 35 -0.72 1.12 -6.72
CA ALA A 35 -1.30 0.49 -5.53
C ALA A 35 -1.52 1.50 -4.40
N THR A 36 -0.58 2.42 -4.21
CA THR A 36 -0.72 3.55 -3.27
C THR A 36 -1.92 4.41 -3.65
N ASP A 37 -2.05 4.83 -4.91
CA ASP A 37 -3.18 5.65 -5.36
C ASP A 37 -4.52 4.97 -5.12
N GLU A 38 -4.63 3.69 -5.48
CA GLU A 38 -5.88 2.93 -5.36
C GLU A 38 -6.26 2.73 -3.89
N ALA A 39 -5.33 2.19 -3.07
CA ALA A 39 -5.58 1.94 -1.65
C ALA A 39 -5.86 3.23 -0.88
N CYS A 40 -5.07 4.28 -1.12
CA CYS A 40 -5.23 5.55 -0.43
C CYS A 40 -6.51 6.27 -0.85
N THR A 41 -6.91 6.24 -2.12
CA THR A 41 -8.18 6.84 -2.58
C THR A 41 -9.36 6.21 -1.85
N ARG A 42 -9.34 4.89 -1.71
CA ARG A 42 -10.41 4.13 -1.06
C ARG A 42 -10.49 4.41 0.44
N LEU A 43 -9.33 4.41 1.11
CA LEU A 43 -9.23 4.75 2.53
C LEU A 43 -9.64 6.18 2.80
N VAL A 44 -9.20 7.16 1.99
CA VAL A 44 -9.59 8.57 2.14
C VAL A 44 -11.10 8.75 2.06
N ARG A 45 -11.77 8.05 1.12
CA ARG A 45 -13.23 8.12 0.96
C ARG A 45 -14.00 7.48 2.12
N SER A 46 -13.38 6.55 2.84
CA SER A 46 -14.00 5.81 3.95
C SER A 46 -13.55 6.33 5.31
N SER A 47 -12.62 7.30 5.34
CA SER A 47 -12.00 7.82 6.55
C SER A 47 -12.96 8.67 7.37
N VAL A 48 -12.82 8.63 8.69
CA VAL A 48 -13.47 9.62 9.57
C VAL A 48 -12.85 11.01 9.35
N PRO A 49 -13.56 12.11 9.68
CA PRO A 49 -12.98 13.45 9.61
C PRO A 49 -11.65 13.55 10.37
N ASN A 50 -10.68 14.25 9.77
CA ASN A 50 -9.33 14.42 10.32
C ASN A 50 -8.51 13.14 10.53
N ALA A 51 -8.94 12.00 9.95
CA ALA A 51 -8.13 10.79 9.99
C ALA A 51 -6.75 10.99 9.36
N MET A 52 -5.81 10.18 9.83
CA MET A 52 -4.48 10.08 9.25
C MET A 52 -4.41 8.84 8.37
N LEU A 53 -3.91 9.05 7.15
CA LEU A 53 -3.50 8.01 6.24
C LEU A 53 -2.05 7.64 6.52
N VAL A 54 -1.78 6.34 6.65
CA VAL A 54 -0.44 5.79 6.87
C VAL A 54 -0.12 4.81 5.75
N VAL A 55 1.07 4.97 5.17
CA VAL A 55 1.71 3.99 4.29
C VAL A 55 2.98 3.54 4.99
N ARG A 56 3.11 2.24 5.22
CA ARG A 56 4.32 1.60 5.75
C ARG A 56 4.92 0.75 4.65
N LEU A 57 6.22 0.90 4.42
CA LEU A 57 7.01 0.09 3.50
C LEU A 57 8.02 -0.70 4.32
N ASP A 58 7.92 -2.01 4.28
CA ASP A 58 8.82 -2.94 4.94
C ASP A 58 9.64 -3.65 3.85
N PHE A 59 10.88 -3.20 3.65
CA PHE A 59 11.79 -3.75 2.65
C PHE A 59 12.54 -4.96 3.22
N HIS A 60 12.49 -6.08 2.49
CA HIS A 60 13.23 -7.31 2.81
C HIS A 60 14.07 -7.74 1.61
N LEU A 61 15.00 -8.69 1.83
CA LEU A 61 15.90 -9.21 0.79
C LEU A 61 15.17 -9.91 -0.35
N ASP A 62 14.05 -10.57 -0.06
CA ASP A 62 13.28 -11.43 -0.97
C ASP A 62 11.93 -10.83 -1.36
N ARG A 63 11.49 -9.76 -0.68
CA ARG A 63 10.17 -9.17 -0.88
C ARG A 63 10.10 -7.73 -0.39
N LEU A 64 9.02 -7.08 -0.74
CA LEU A 64 8.54 -5.82 -0.19
C LEU A 64 7.13 -6.03 0.34
N VAL A 65 6.85 -5.50 1.52
CA VAL A 65 5.48 -5.42 2.06
C VAL A 65 5.08 -3.95 2.20
N MET A 66 3.99 -3.56 1.56
CA MET A 66 3.35 -2.27 1.75
C MET A 66 2.06 -2.44 2.54
N ALA A 67 1.95 -1.77 3.69
CA ALA A 67 0.69 -1.67 4.42
C ALA A 67 0.14 -0.24 4.33
N VAL A 68 -1.10 -0.10 3.85
CA VAL A 68 -1.81 1.17 3.77
C VAL A 68 -3.05 1.11 4.66
N TYR A 69 -3.20 2.06 5.57
CA TYR A 69 -4.33 2.06 6.51
C TYR A 69 -4.72 3.45 6.99
N ALA A 70 -5.95 3.56 7.46
CA ALA A 70 -6.52 4.78 8.03
C ALA A 70 -7.58 4.45 9.08
N HIS A 71 -8.00 5.45 9.83
CA HIS A 71 -9.18 5.36 10.70
C HIS A 71 -10.43 5.61 9.87
N CYS A 72 -11.29 4.59 9.76
CA CYS A 72 -12.45 4.58 8.88
C CYS A 72 -13.76 4.48 9.65
N GLN A 73 -14.82 4.98 9.01
CA GLN A 73 -16.19 4.71 9.41
C GLN A 73 -16.48 3.21 9.27
N PRO A 74 -17.44 2.65 10.03
CA PRO A 74 -17.88 1.27 9.84
C PRO A 74 -18.29 0.99 8.39
N GLY A 75 -17.86 -0.15 7.85
CA GLY A 75 -18.23 -0.60 6.51
C GLY A 75 -17.12 -1.37 5.82
N ASP A 76 -17.47 -2.03 4.71
CA ASP A 76 -16.50 -2.76 3.90
C ASP A 76 -15.73 -1.77 3.01
N VAL A 77 -14.52 -1.42 3.44
CA VAL A 77 -13.63 -0.50 2.69
C VAL A 77 -13.05 -1.20 1.47
N PHE A 78 -12.81 -2.51 1.51
CA PHE A 78 -12.17 -3.26 0.43
C PHE A 78 -12.97 -4.50 -0.02
N PRO A 79 -14.20 -4.33 -0.55
CA PRO A 79 -14.97 -5.47 -1.06
C PRO A 79 -14.20 -6.28 -2.09
N LEU A 80 -14.15 -7.60 -1.91
CA LEU A 80 -13.32 -8.51 -2.72
C LEU A 80 -13.78 -8.63 -4.19
N ASP A 81 -15.02 -8.25 -4.49
CA ASP A 81 -15.59 -8.23 -5.84
C ASP A 81 -15.46 -6.85 -6.53
N SER A 82 -14.92 -5.86 -5.85
CA SER A 82 -14.80 -4.50 -6.37
C SER A 82 -13.69 -4.34 -7.40
N PHE A 83 -13.84 -3.37 -8.30
CA PHE A 83 -12.80 -2.99 -9.27
C PHE A 83 -11.45 -2.70 -8.58
N SER A 84 -11.48 -1.91 -7.51
CA SER A 84 -10.29 -1.57 -6.71
C SER A 84 -9.57 -2.80 -6.16
N TRP A 85 -10.29 -3.82 -5.71
CA TRP A 85 -9.68 -5.08 -5.26
C TRP A 85 -8.97 -5.80 -6.40
N HIS A 86 -9.59 -5.85 -7.58
CA HIS A 86 -8.98 -6.45 -8.76
C HIS A 86 -7.72 -5.70 -9.20
N VAL A 87 -7.73 -4.35 -9.14
CA VAL A 87 -6.54 -3.53 -9.41
C VAL A 87 -5.43 -3.88 -8.43
N LEU A 88 -5.68 -3.84 -7.12
CA LEU A 88 -4.66 -4.15 -6.11
C LEU A 88 -4.13 -5.58 -6.26
N SER A 89 -5.01 -6.54 -6.54
CA SER A 89 -4.63 -7.96 -6.76
C SER A 89 -3.84 -8.18 -8.05
N SER A 90 -3.99 -7.32 -9.06
CA SER A 90 -3.17 -7.36 -10.27
C SER A 90 -1.79 -6.74 -10.08
N LEU A 91 -1.66 -5.88 -9.07
CA LEU A 91 -0.46 -5.09 -8.79
C LEU A 91 0.41 -5.67 -7.70
N ALA A 92 0.12 -6.86 -7.15
CA ALA A 92 0.90 -7.49 -6.09
C ALA A 92 0.77 -9.01 -6.15
N ASP A 93 1.78 -9.73 -5.68
CA ASP A 93 1.75 -11.19 -5.62
C ASP A 93 0.78 -11.69 -4.54
N HIS A 94 0.62 -10.91 -3.46
CA HIS A 94 -0.32 -11.20 -2.39
C HIS A 94 -0.97 -9.92 -1.86
N VAL A 95 -2.27 -9.99 -1.57
CA VAL A 95 -3.06 -8.88 -1.03
C VAL A 95 -3.94 -9.38 0.11
N GLU A 96 -3.87 -8.70 1.25
CA GLU A 96 -4.68 -9.01 2.43
C GLU A 96 -5.31 -7.74 2.97
N THR A 97 -6.54 -7.82 3.46
CA THR A 97 -7.17 -6.75 4.24
C THR A 97 -7.07 -7.05 5.72
N PHE A 98 -7.06 -5.99 6.52
CA PHE A 98 -7.12 -6.11 7.96
C PHE A 98 -7.96 -5.00 8.56
N GLU A 99 -8.57 -5.32 9.70
CA GLU A 99 -9.35 -4.41 10.49
C GLU A 99 -9.00 -4.62 11.96
N ARG A 100 -8.81 -3.51 12.69
CA ARG A 100 -8.55 -3.54 14.14
C ARG A 100 -9.33 -2.41 14.82
N ALA A 101 -9.73 -2.64 16.06
CA ALA A 101 -10.36 -1.60 16.87
C ALA A 101 -9.44 -0.37 16.99
N HIS A 102 -10.04 0.83 16.92
CA HIS A 102 -9.33 2.04 17.28
C HIS A 102 -9.27 2.14 18.82
N PRO A 103 -8.09 2.37 19.44
CA PRO A 103 -7.96 2.35 20.89
C PRO A 103 -8.82 3.41 21.59
N ASP A 104 -8.99 4.56 20.95
CA ASP A 104 -9.71 5.73 21.50
C ASP A 104 -11.08 5.99 20.85
N ASP A 105 -11.51 5.16 19.91
CA ASP A 105 -12.81 5.30 19.24
C ASP A 105 -13.50 3.92 19.16
N PRO A 106 -14.58 3.69 19.93
CA PRO A 106 -15.25 2.39 19.98
C PRO A 106 -16.14 2.12 18.76
N VAL A 107 -16.39 3.11 17.90
CA VAL A 107 -17.23 2.98 16.70
C VAL A 107 -16.38 2.86 15.44
N GLY A 108 -15.29 3.61 15.37
CA GLY A 108 -14.38 3.56 14.24
C GLY A 108 -13.35 2.43 14.31
N HIS A 109 -12.88 2.01 13.15
CA HIS A 109 -11.88 0.94 13.03
C HIS A 109 -10.68 1.42 12.23
N ILE A 110 -9.49 0.94 12.58
CA ILE A 110 -8.35 1.06 11.68
C ILE A 110 -8.49 -0.04 10.65
N VAL A 111 -8.75 0.38 9.41
CA VAL A 111 -8.90 -0.51 8.26
C VAL A 111 -7.70 -0.33 7.34
N GLY A 112 -7.23 -1.40 6.76
CA GLY A 112 -6.10 -1.36 5.84
C GLY A 112 -6.01 -2.52 4.88
N VAL A 113 -5.07 -2.37 3.97
CA VAL A 113 -4.65 -3.39 3.01
C VAL A 113 -3.13 -3.55 3.08
N SER A 114 -2.68 -4.79 3.03
CA SER A 114 -1.28 -5.19 2.90
C SER A 114 -1.07 -5.76 1.51
N LEU A 115 -0.03 -5.30 0.81
CA LEU A 115 0.39 -5.79 -0.49
C LEU A 115 1.81 -6.32 -0.37
N THR A 116 2.05 -7.53 -0.88
CA THR A 116 3.39 -8.12 -0.96
C THR A 116 3.82 -8.24 -2.40
N LYS A 117 5.02 -7.74 -2.69
CA LYS A 117 5.75 -7.94 -3.95
C LYS A 117 6.94 -8.83 -3.68
N LEU A 118 7.09 -9.92 -4.42
CA LEU A 118 8.29 -10.74 -4.40
C LEU A 118 9.37 -10.07 -5.23
N ARG A 119 10.62 -10.15 -4.77
CA ARG A 119 11.77 -9.75 -5.57
C ARG A 119 12.17 -10.89 -6.48
N ASP A 120 12.44 -10.57 -7.73
CA ASP A 120 13.11 -11.52 -8.60
C ASP A 120 14.50 -11.82 -8.04
N ALA A 121 14.80 -13.11 -7.81
CA ALA A 121 16.12 -13.57 -7.38
C ALA A 121 17.22 -13.37 -8.45
N GLY A 122 16.94 -12.62 -9.51
CA GLY A 122 17.64 -12.66 -10.78
C GLY A 122 18.38 -11.37 -11.13
N SER A 123 19.48 -11.08 -10.43
CA SER A 123 20.61 -10.31 -11.01
C SER A 123 21.99 -10.59 -10.40
N ALA A 124 22.09 -11.38 -9.33
CA ALA A 124 23.39 -11.74 -8.75
C ALA A 124 24.09 -12.97 -9.38
N VAL A 125 23.42 -13.74 -10.25
CA VAL A 125 23.93 -15.04 -10.78
C VAL A 125 24.28 -14.98 -12.28
N ARG A 126 24.75 -13.83 -12.79
CA ARG A 126 25.23 -13.72 -14.19
C ARG A 126 26.67 -13.25 -14.37
N VAL A 127 27.41 -13.01 -13.28
CA VAL A 127 28.84 -12.60 -13.36
C VAL A 127 29.80 -13.76 -13.04
N ALA A 128 29.32 -14.90 -12.54
CA ALA A 128 30.20 -15.99 -12.08
C ALA A 128 30.57 -17.05 -13.14
N ASN A 129 30.08 -16.94 -14.39
CA ASN A 129 30.45 -17.86 -15.47
C ASN A 129 31.09 -17.10 -16.63
N GLY A 130 32.31 -16.60 -16.37
CA GLY A 130 33.28 -16.15 -17.37
C GLY A 130 34.48 -17.06 -17.39
#